data_AF-A0A2H0LI71-F1
#
_entry.id   AF-A0A2H0LI71-F1
#
_cell.length_a   1.000
_cell.length_b   1.000
_cell.length_c   1.000
_cell.angle_alpha   90.00
_cell.angle_beta   90.00
_cell.angle_gamma   90.00
#
_symmetry.space_group_name_H-M   'P 1'
#
loop_
_entity.id
_entity.type
_entity.pdbx_description
1 polymer ?
#
loop_
_entity_poly.entity_id
_entity_poly.type
_entity_poly.pdbx_seq_one_letter_code
_entity_poly.pdbx_strand_id
1 'polypeptide(L)'
;MILPFRHPFLAVLAVTPLVAGCATFAHVDRQTLVHLFADLRQTPRKEPVIIIPGALGSILEDTDSGRVVWGRVGGRGVDALTLPTDGATLRENRDAIVAVNLLRRMVFIPRLVEFKANEDLIRVLQEAGGYDKGDLEHPQPGDNCFLFWYDWRRDLVEAAQQLGAMIERLAREMGDPNLKVHLIAQSAGGLVARYYVKYGTADVLDQEPLPPPTYAGAKHVAQVIMLGTPNNGSLETFQSLHQGFRVPNMGRFTPAMVFTMPAAYQLLPHEEETSFLDGNGRPLEVSLYDPANWETYGWSVFSPERLTASQQHLAQQRRFLSLALRRAKRFQQALDTGNPADDPVEYVLFGSDCQPTLRRAELMQGGSVWRTRFTSDDPVMKSKLFGLGDGSVTKESLLGSHRTGISQSDLAFSTLHVANAVFVCESHLQLTQNLTALDNLLHALLVQEATAQHQAICLYCQRHFGTLKATTTTKGP
;
A
#
# COMPACT_ATOMS: atom_id res chain seq x y z
N MET A 1 77.89 18.26 9.59
CA MET A 1 78.55 17.03 9.13
C MET A 1 77.46 15.99 8.83
N ILE A 2 77.17 15.81 7.54
CA ILE A 2 76.79 14.55 6.85
C ILE A 2 75.49 13.79 7.26
N LEU A 3 74.54 13.76 6.31
CA LEU A 3 73.36 12.89 6.05
C LEU A 3 73.63 11.37 6.23
N PRO A 4 72.64 10.43 6.36
CA PRO A 4 71.62 10.24 5.32
C PRO A 4 70.21 9.68 5.66
N PHE A 5 69.32 9.92 4.71
CA PHE A 5 68.07 9.24 4.37
C PHE A 5 68.19 7.71 4.24
N ARG A 6 67.15 6.94 4.62
CA ARG A 6 66.70 5.71 3.93
C ARG A 6 65.18 5.49 4.05
N HIS A 7 64.63 4.97 2.96
CA HIS A 7 63.23 4.91 2.50
C HIS A 7 62.24 4.06 3.33
N PRO A 8 60.91 4.27 3.17
CA PRO A 8 59.88 3.36 3.65
C PRO A 8 59.76 2.13 2.72
N PHE A 9 59.65 0.94 3.31
CA PHE A 9 59.33 -0.30 2.61
C PHE A 9 57.85 -0.27 2.15
N LEU A 10 57.62 -0.20 0.84
CA LEU A 10 56.35 -0.51 0.21
C LEU A 10 56.20 -2.04 0.15
N ALA A 11 55.28 -2.60 0.95
CA ALA A 11 54.82 -3.96 0.78
C ALA A 11 53.85 -4.01 -0.43
N VAL A 12 54.31 -4.60 -1.52
CA VAL A 12 53.47 -4.89 -2.70
C VAL A 12 52.59 -6.10 -2.35
N LEU A 13 51.33 -5.84 -2.02
CA LEU A 13 50.27 -6.86 -1.99
C LEU A 13 49.95 -7.26 -3.44
N ALA A 14 50.43 -8.43 -3.85
CA ALA A 14 50.04 -9.05 -5.10
C ALA A 14 48.56 -9.44 -5.04
N VAL A 15 47.70 -8.67 -5.70
CA VAL A 15 46.30 -9.02 -5.94
C VAL A 15 46.26 -10.04 -7.07
N THR A 16 46.03 -11.31 -6.73
CA THR A 16 45.63 -12.34 -7.69
C THR A 16 44.19 -12.04 -8.13
N PRO A 17 43.91 -11.86 -9.44
CA PRO A 17 42.54 -11.69 -9.90
C PRO A 17 41.84 -13.05 -9.84
N LEU A 18 40.90 -13.18 -8.91
CA LEU A 18 39.86 -14.21 -8.98
C LEU A 18 39.09 -13.98 -10.28
N VAL A 19 39.16 -14.96 -11.19
CA VAL A 19 38.33 -15.02 -12.39
C VAL A 19 36.88 -15.18 -11.93
N ALA A 20 36.19 -14.06 -11.73
CA ALA A 20 34.74 -14.05 -11.66
C ALA A 20 34.22 -14.42 -13.04
N GLY A 21 33.56 -15.58 -13.15
CA GLY A 21 32.84 -15.94 -14.36
C GLY A 21 31.84 -14.83 -14.69
N CYS A 22 32.01 -14.19 -15.85
CA CYS A 22 31.04 -13.25 -16.40
C CYS A 22 29.78 -14.01 -16.80
N ALA A 23 28.88 -14.26 -15.85
CA ALA A 23 27.48 -14.34 -16.19
C ALA A 23 27.04 -12.92 -16.53
N THR A 24 27.00 -12.58 -17.82
CA THR A 24 26.30 -11.38 -18.28
C THR A 24 24.81 -11.62 -18.04
N PHE A 25 24.34 -11.31 -16.84
CA PHE A 25 22.91 -11.08 -16.64
C PHE A 25 22.58 -9.86 -17.50
N ALA A 26 21.84 -10.07 -18.58
CA ALA A 26 21.28 -8.96 -19.32
C ALA A 26 20.46 -8.13 -18.33
N HIS A 27 20.94 -6.93 -17.99
CA HIS A 27 20.17 -6.02 -17.15
C HIS A 27 18.95 -5.61 -17.95
N VAL A 28 17.77 -6.06 -17.52
CA VAL A 28 16.49 -5.51 -18.01
C VAL A 28 16.52 -4.02 -17.69
N ASP A 29 16.39 -3.20 -18.73
CA ASP A 29 16.24 -1.75 -18.60
C ASP A 29 14.86 -1.30 -19.12
N ARG A 30 14.54 -0.01 -18.99
CA ARG A 30 13.24 0.50 -19.47
C ARG A 30 13.09 0.37 -20.99
N GLN A 31 14.17 0.49 -21.77
CA GLN A 31 14.10 0.37 -23.22
C GLN A 31 13.70 -1.05 -23.63
N THR A 32 14.18 -2.05 -22.89
CA THR A 32 13.76 -3.44 -23.02
C THR A 32 12.24 -3.58 -22.89
N LEU A 33 11.61 -2.92 -21.91
CA LEU A 33 10.15 -2.92 -21.75
C LEU A 33 9.44 -2.24 -22.92
N VAL A 34 9.95 -1.09 -23.39
CA VAL A 34 9.38 -0.40 -24.56
C VAL A 34 9.39 -1.30 -25.79
N HIS A 35 10.48 -2.05 -26.02
CA HIS A 35 10.57 -3.00 -27.12
C HIS A 35 9.64 -4.20 -26.93
N LEU A 36 9.55 -4.74 -25.71
CA LEU A 36 8.72 -5.91 -25.40
C LEU A 36 7.23 -5.64 -25.63
N PHE A 37 6.75 -4.43 -25.29
CA PHE A 37 5.34 -4.06 -25.40
C PHE A 37 5.03 -3.20 -26.62
N ALA A 38 5.94 -3.06 -27.60
CA ALA A 38 5.81 -2.12 -28.71
C ALA A 38 4.48 -2.26 -29.50
N ASP A 39 4.02 -3.49 -29.76
CA ASP A 39 2.78 -3.75 -30.49
C ASP A 39 1.54 -3.40 -29.66
N LEU A 40 1.50 -3.85 -28.40
CA LEU A 40 0.38 -3.61 -27.47
C LEU A 40 0.29 -2.15 -27.03
N ARG A 41 1.42 -1.44 -27.04
CA ARG A 41 1.50 -0.01 -26.78
C ARG A 41 0.66 0.79 -27.78
N GLN A 42 0.52 0.32 -29.02
CA GLN A 42 -0.21 1.03 -30.07
C GLN A 42 -1.70 0.67 -30.15
N THR A 43 -2.22 -0.13 -29.21
CA THR A 43 -3.64 -0.50 -29.20
C THR A 43 -4.53 0.74 -29.15
N PRO A 44 -5.47 0.92 -30.10
CA PRO A 44 -6.25 2.15 -30.25
C PRO A 44 -7.15 2.50 -29.07
N ARG A 45 -7.55 1.51 -28.27
CA ARG A 45 -8.41 1.69 -27.10
C ARG A 45 -7.85 0.90 -25.92
N LYS A 46 -7.56 1.62 -24.84
CA LYS A 46 -7.14 1.08 -23.55
C LYS A 46 -8.07 1.62 -22.49
N GLU A 47 -8.46 0.78 -21.54
CA GLU A 47 -9.14 1.26 -20.34
C GLU A 47 -8.19 2.17 -19.55
N PRO A 48 -8.64 3.34 -19.06
CA PRO A 48 -7.77 4.23 -18.31
C PRO A 48 -7.21 3.60 -17.03
N VAL A 49 -6.00 3.99 -16.65
CA VAL A 49 -5.38 3.62 -15.38
C VAL A 49 -5.52 4.76 -14.37
N ILE A 50 -5.76 4.42 -13.11
CA ILE A 50 -5.68 5.35 -11.98
C ILE A 50 -4.66 4.82 -10.98
N ILE A 51 -3.65 5.64 -10.68
CA ILE A 51 -2.65 5.34 -9.65
C ILE A 51 -3.17 5.84 -8.30
N ILE A 52 -3.29 4.95 -7.32
CA ILE A 52 -3.75 5.24 -5.96
C ILE A 52 -2.58 5.10 -4.99
N PRO A 53 -2.11 6.19 -4.36
CA PRO A 53 -0.99 6.13 -3.44
C PRO A 53 -1.34 5.46 -2.11
N GLY A 54 -0.30 5.00 -1.41
CA GLY A 54 -0.39 4.58 -0.02
C GLY A 54 -0.32 5.73 0.98
N ALA A 55 -0.18 5.38 2.26
CA ALA A 55 0.07 6.33 3.33
C ALA A 55 1.26 7.24 3.00
N LEU A 56 1.16 8.53 3.34
CA LEU A 56 2.15 9.56 3.03
C LEU A 56 2.37 9.86 1.53
N GLY A 57 1.64 9.19 0.63
CA GLY A 57 1.85 9.27 -0.82
C GLY A 57 1.14 10.43 -1.53
N SER A 58 0.51 11.35 -0.79
CA SER A 58 -0.08 12.60 -1.33
C SER A 58 0.55 13.83 -0.66
N ILE A 59 0.68 14.91 -1.42
CA ILE A 59 1.11 16.23 -0.93
C ILE A 59 -0.06 16.86 -0.16
N LEU A 60 0.22 17.38 1.03
CA LEU A 60 -0.78 18.07 1.85
C LEU A 60 -0.44 19.55 2.00
N GLU A 61 -1.46 20.39 1.85
CA GLU A 61 -1.39 21.85 1.93
C GLU A 61 -2.39 22.35 2.96
N ASP A 62 -1.96 23.30 3.78
CA ASP A 62 -2.83 24.10 4.64
C ASP A 62 -3.44 25.24 3.83
N THR A 63 -4.76 25.20 3.65
CA THR A 63 -5.51 26.16 2.84
C THR A 63 -5.62 27.55 3.47
N ASP A 64 -5.47 27.67 4.79
CA ASP A 64 -5.48 28.97 5.46
C ASP A 64 -4.19 29.75 5.20
N SER A 65 -3.06 29.05 5.16
CA SER A 65 -1.74 29.65 4.95
C SER A 65 -1.19 29.52 3.54
N GLY A 66 -1.79 28.68 2.69
CA GLY A 66 -1.29 28.33 1.34
C GLY A 66 0.04 27.57 1.36
N ARG A 67 0.35 26.89 2.49
CA ARG A 67 1.67 26.25 2.70
C ARG A 67 1.55 24.74 2.59
N VAL A 68 2.42 24.16 1.78
CA VAL A 68 2.66 22.71 1.79
C VAL A 68 3.25 22.29 3.14
N VAL A 69 2.49 21.54 3.91
CA VAL A 69 2.85 21.00 5.24
C VAL A 69 3.47 19.60 5.16
N TRP A 70 3.20 18.87 4.07
CA TRP A 70 3.80 17.56 3.79
C TRP A 70 4.04 17.36 2.29
N GLY A 71 5.11 16.63 1.93
CA GLY A 71 5.44 16.30 0.53
C GLY A 71 6.49 17.19 -0.11
N ARG A 72 7.16 18.07 0.67
CA ARG A 72 8.26 18.91 0.20
C ARG A 72 9.50 18.78 1.08
N VAL A 73 10.68 18.81 0.45
CA VAL A 73 11.99 18.71 1.13
C VAL A 73 12.17 19.85 2.14
N GLY A 74 12.72 19.54 3.31
CA GLY A 74 13.03 20.53 4.35
C GLY A 74 12.01 20.59 5.49
N GLY A 75 10.97 19.75 5.45
CA GLY A 75 10.17 19.34 6.62
C GLY A 75 9.53 20.43 7.47
N ARG A 76 9.31 21.63 6.91
CA ARG A 76 8.68 22.72 7.65
C ARG A 76 7.17 22.52 7.65
N GLY A 77 6.62 22.09 8.78
CA GLY A 77 5.16 22.04 8.98
C GLY A 77 4.58 20.67 9.37
N VAL A 78 5.41 19.65 9.59
CA VAL A 78 4.88 18.33 10.01
C VAL A 78 4.10 18.41 11.34
N ASP A 79 4.44 19.32 12.23
CA ASP A 79 3.71 19.52 13.50
C ASP A 79 2.22 19.88 13.26
N ALA A 80 1.92 20.56 12.14
CA ALA A 80 0.55 20.91 11.74
C ALA A 80 -0.26 19.70 11.25
N LEU A 81 0.35 18.53 11.05
CA LEU A 81 -0.35 17.32 10.59
C LEU A 81 -1.23 16.68 11.67
N THR A 82 -1.15 17.14 12.92
CA THR A 82 -1.98 16.67 14.03
C THR A 82 -3.44 17.03 13.78
N LEU A 83 -4.31 16.03 13.68
CA LEU A 83 -5.74 16.24 13.51
C LEU A 83 -6.40 16.58 14.86
N PRO A 84 -7.51 17.37 14.86
CA PRO A 84 -8.38 17.49 16.03
C PRO A 84 -8.90 16.12 16.48
N THR A 85 -9.24 16.00 17.77
CA THR A 85 -9.75 14.74 18.37
C THR A 85 -10.95 14.97 19.30
N ASP A 86 -11.49 16.18 19.32
CA ASP A 86 -12.57 16.66 20.17
C ASP A 86 -13.97 16.51 19.53
N GLY A 87 -14.05 16.12 18.26
CA GLY A 87 -15.30 15.76 17.59
C GLY A 87 -16.03 14.59 18.26
N ALA A 88 -17.35 14.53 18.10
CA ALA A 88 -18.16 13.41 18.56
C ALA A 88 -17.99 12.18 17.65
N THR A 89 -17.68 12.42 16.37
CA THR A 89 -17.35 11.39 15.38
C THR A 89 -15.97 11.65 14.76
N LEU A 90 -15.34 10.62 14.17
CA LEU A 90 -14.07 10.80 13.44
C LEU A 90 -14.24 11.74 12.23
N ARG A 91 -15.43 11.77 11.65
CA ARG A 91 -15.80 12.63 10.50
C ARG A 91 -15.92 14.11 10.90
N GLU A 92 -16.08 14.43 12.18
CA GLU A 92 -16.13 15.83 12.63
C GLU A 92 -14.73 16.41 12.87
N ASN A 93 -13.73 15.56 13.05
CA ASN A 93 -12.34 15.99 13.21
C ASN A 93 -11.82 16.50 11.86
N ARG A 94 -11.81 17.83 11.71
CA ARG A 94 -11.48 18.55 10.47
C ARG A 94 -10.51 19.69 10.75
N ASP A 95 -9.58 19.89 9.83
CA ASP A 95 -8.67 21.03 9.80
C ASP A 95 -8.70 21.67 8.39
N ALA A 96 -7.90 22.72 8.21
CA ALA A 96 -7.76 23.42 6.93
C ALA A 96 -6.80 22.69 5.95
N ILE A 97 -6.31 21.49 6.29
CA ILE A 97 -5.32 20.79 5.48
C ILE A 97 -6.03 19.87 4.47
N VAL A 98 -5.64 19.97 3.20
CA VAL A 98 -6.19 19.20 2.10
C VAL A 98 -5.09 18.54 1.27
N ALA A 99 -5.44 17.44 0.59
CA ALA A 99 -4.55 16.82 -0.38
C ALA A 99 -4.65 17.53 -1.73
N VAL A 100 -3.50 17.90 -2.30
CA VAL A 100 -3.43 18.72 -3.53
C VAL A 100 -2.72 18.05 -4.70
N ASN A 101 -1.97 16.96 -4.45
CA ASN A 101 -1.31 16.22 -5.53
C ASN A 101 -0.79 14.84 -5.07
N LEU A 102 -0.42 14.00 -6.03
CA LEU A 102 0.34 12.77 -5.78
C LEU A 102 1.80 13.12 -5.45
N LEU A 103 2.34 12.52 -4.40
CA LEU A 103 3.77 12.61 -4.09
C LEU A 103 4.56 11.77 -5.08
N ARG A 104 5.35 12.42 -5.95
CA ARG A 104 6.14 11.74 -6.99
C ARG A 104 7.51 11.30 -6.51
N ARG A 105 8.13 12.12 -5.64
CA ARG A 105 9.48 11.93 -5.13
C ARG A 105 9.54 12.22 -3.64
N MET A 106 10.35 11.43 -2.93
CA MET A 106 10.71 11.61 -1.53
C MET A 106 12.23 11.74 -1.46
N VAL A 107 12.73 12.88 -0.97
CA VAL A 107 14.18 13.16 -0.94
C VAL A 107 14.72 12.80 0.44
N PHE A 108 15.46 11.69 0.50
CA PHE A 108 16.07 11.18 1.73
C PHE A 108 17.43 11.82 2.00
N ILE A 109 18.23 12.11 0.97
CA ILE A 109 19.47 12.90 1.06
C ILE A 109 19.48 13.85 -0.15
N PRO A 110 19.41 15.19 0.05
CA PRO A 110 19.40 16.15 -1.06
C PRO A 110 20.54 15.89 -2.05
N ARG A 111 20.20 15.72 -3.33
CA ARG A 111 21.13 15.47 -4.45
C ARG A 111 21.88 14.12 -4.43
N LEU A 112 21.65 13.23 -3.47
CA LEU A 112 22.32 11.93 -3.39
C LEU A 112 21.33 10.76 -3.38
N VAL A 113 20.28 10.83 -2.56
CA VAL A 113 19.31 9.74 -2.37
C VAL A 113 17.91 10.30 -2.52
N GLU A 114 17.32 10.05 -3.68
CA GLU A 114 15.92 10.35 -4.00
C GLU A 114 15.18 9.05 -4.22
N PHE A 115 14.05 8.89 -3.54
CA PHE A 115 13.11 7.82 -3.78
C PHE A 115 12.02 8.32 -4.72
N LYS A 116 11.88 7.66 -5.86
CA LYS A 116 10.84 7.94 -6.84
C LYS A 116 9.58 7.15 -6.48
N ALA A 117 8.76 7.70 -5.59
CA ALA A 117 7.56 7.02 -5.09
C ALA A 117 6.63 6.53 -6.20
N ASN A 118 6.41 7.37 -7.21
CA ASN A 118 5.51 7.06 -8.32
C ASN A 118 6.13 7.32 -9.70
N GLU A 119 7.29 7.96 -9.77
CA GLU A 119 7.80 8.45 -11.05
C GLU A 119 8.24 7.34 -12.01
N ASP A 120 8.90 6.29 -11.54
CA ASP A 120 9.35 5.22 -12.45
C ASP A 120 8.15 4.40 -12.97
N LEU A 121 7.15 4.12 -12.12
CA LEU A 121 5.87 3.57 -12.56
C LEU A 121 5.19 4.44 -13.62
N ILE A 122 5.03 5.75 -13.35
CA ILE A 122 4.42 6.69 -14.31
C ILE A 122 5.18 6.68 -15.63
N ARG A 123 6.51 6.76 -15.59
CA ARG A 123 7.35 6.74 -16.80
C ARG A 123 7.19 5.44 -17.57
N VAL A 124 7.15 4.29 -16.91
CA VAL A 124 6.97 2.99 -17.59
C VAL A 124 5.58 2.90 -18.23
N LEU A 125 4.53 3.36 -17.56
CA LEU A 125 3.19 3.43 -18.14
C LEU A 125 3.16 4.33 -19.39
N GLN A 126 3.88 5.44 -19.38
CA GLN A 126 3.94 6.34 -20.54
C GLN A 126 4.80 5.79 -21.69
N GLU A 127 6.04 5.39 -21.37
CA GLU A 127 7.05 5.01 -22.36
C GLU A 127 6.78 3.61 -22.94
N ALA A 128 6.45 2.63 -22.10
CA ALA A 128 6.23 1.24 -22.53
C ALA A 128 4.74 0.88 -22.58
N GLY A 129 3.95 1.39 -21.63
CA GLY A 129 2.50 1.16 -21.59
C GLY A 129 1.72 1.94 -22.65
N GLY A 130 2.25 3.06 -23.15
CA GLY A 130 1.56 3.95 -24.09
C GLY A 130 0.32 4.60 -23.49
N TYR A 131 0.39 4.91 -22.19
CA TYR A 131 -0.61 5.71 -21.52
C TYR A 131 -0.20 7.18 -21.51
N ASP A 132 -1.12 8.06 -21.87
CA ASP A 132 -0.94 9.50 -21.81
C ASP A 132 -1.51 10.05 -20.52
N LYS A 133 -0.70 10.91 -19.87
CA LYS A 133 -1.06 11.50 -18.59
C LYS A 133 -2.24 12.44 -18.80
N GLY A 134 -3.35 12.15 -18.14
CA GLY A 134 -4.51 13.01 -18.08
C GLY A 134 -4.44 14.07 -17.00
N ASP A 135 -5.33 15.05 -17.12
CA ASP A 135 -5.62 16.00 -16.05
C ASP A 135 -6.79 15.46 -15.21
N LEU A 136 -6.55 15.17 -13.93
CA LEU A 136 -7.61 14.68 -13.04
C LEU A 136 -8.68 15.76 -12.79
N GLU A 137 -8.30 17.04 -12.81
CA GLU A 137 -9.19 18.17 -12.54
C GLU A 137 -9.98 18.55 -13.80
N HIS A 138 -9.36 18.43 -14.98
CA HIS A 138 -9.96 18.78 -16.28
C HIS A 138 -9.76 17.67 -17.34
N PRO A 139 -10.30 16.46 -17.11
CA PRO A 139 -10.06 15.31 -17.99
C PRO A 139 -10.56 15.57 -19.41
N GLN A 140 -9.76 15.21 -20.42
CA GLN A 140 -10.11 15.36 -21.83
C GLN A 140 -10.34 13.99 -22.50
N PRO A 141 -11.15 13.93 -23.57
CA PRO A 141 -11.24 12.73 -24.40
C PRO A 141 -9.84 12.32 -24.91
N GLY A 142 -9.42 11.09 -24.58
CA GLY A 142 -8.10 10.56 -24.92
C GLY A 142 -7.14 10.44 -23.72
N ASP A 143 -7.41 11.14 -22.62
CA ASP A 143 -6.69 10.95 -21.36
C ASP A 143 -6.91 9.53 -20.83
N ASN A 144 -5.83 8.83 -20.46
CA ASN A 144 -5.94 7.44 -20.01
C ASN A 144 -5.00 7.07 -18.86
N CYS A 145 -4.24 8.01 -18.28
CA CYS A 145 -3.48 7.79 -17.05
C CYS A 145 -3.71 8.92 -16.05
N PHE A 146 -4.37 8.59 -14.94
CA PHE A 146 -4.80 9.51 -13.91
C PHE A 146 -4.07 9.24 -12.60
N LEU A 147 -3.79 10.31 -11.86
CA LEU A 147 -3.10 10.25 -10.58
C LEU A 147 -4.07 10.66 -9.49
N PHE A 148 -4.45 9.74 -8.60
CA PHE A 148 -5.36 10.03 -7.50
C PHE A 148 -4.57 10.51 -6.28
N TRP A 149 -5.16 11.40 -5.48
CA TRP A 149 -4.61 11.84 -4.20
C TRP A 149 -5.73 12.04 -3.19
N TYR A 150 -5.41 11.79 -1.92
CA TYR A 150 -6.34 11.91 -0.80
C TYR A 150 -5.57 12.26 0.47
N ASP A 151 -6.29 12.74 1.49
CA ASP A 151 -5.69 12.98 2.80
C ASP A 151 -5.46 11.66 3.53
N TRP A 152 -4.24 11.16 3.44
CA TRP A 152 -3.80 9.89 4.03
C TRP A 152 -3.83 9.85 5.55
N ARG A 153 -4.14 10.96 6.23
CA ARG A 153 -4.35 10.99 7.69
C ARG A 153 -5.75 10.52 8.06
N ARG A 154 -6.73 10.72 7.16
CA ARG A 154 -8.17 10.58 7.41
C ARG A 154 -8.66 9.18 7.06
N ASP A 155 -9.92 8.92 7.41
CA ASP A 155 -10.57 7.62 7.20
C ASP A 155 -10.51 7.17 5.73
N LEU A 156 -10.04 5.94 5.49
CA LEU A 156 -9.89 5.36 4.15
C LEU A 156 -11.23 5.20 3.41
N VAL A 157 -12.37 5.16 4.12
CA VAL A 157 -13.71 5.20 3.49
C VAL A 157 -13.96 6.56 2.84
N GLU A 158 -13.46 7.66 3.43
CA GLU A 158 -13.55 8.99 2.79
C GLU A 158 -12.71 9.04 1.50
N ALA A 159 -11.55 8.35 1.49
CA ALA A 159 -10.73 8.22 0.29
C ALA A 159 -11.45 7.37 -0.80
N ALA A 160 -12.15 6.30 -0.41
CA ALA A 160 -12.92 5.47 -1.34
C ALA A 160 -14.11 6.24 -1.94
N GLN A 161 -14.76 7.07 -1.13
CA GLN A 161 -15.81 7.99 -1.60
C GLN A 161 -15.27 9.00 -2.62
N GLN A 162 -14.11 9.61 -2.33
CA GLN A 162 -13.44 10.53 -3.24
C GLN A 162 -13.02 9.83 -4.55
N LEU A 163 -12.53 8.59 -4.48
CA LEU A 163 -12.20 7.78 -5.65
C LEU A 163 -13.44 7.53 -6.52
N GLY A 164 -14.56 7.11 -5.91
CA GLY A 164 -15.81 6.89 -6.63
C GLY A 164 -16.34 8.15 -7.31
N ALA A 165 -16.39 9.27 -6.58
CA ALA A 165 -16.81 10.56 -7.15
C ALA A 165 -15.90 11.02 -8.30
N MET A 166 -14.60 10.74 -8.21
CA MET A 166 -13.64 11.00 -9.28
C MET A 166 -13.93 10.14 -10.51
N ILE A 167 -14.10 8.82 -10.36
CA ILE A 167 -14.37 7.91 -11.49
C ILE A 167 -15.69 8.29 -12.19
N GLU A 168 -16.73 8.63 -11.42
CA GLU A 168 -17.99 9.12 -11.99
C GLU A 168 -17.81 10.43 -12.76
N ARG A 169 -16.93 11.33 -12.30
CA ARG A 169 -16.57 12.54 -13.05
C ARG A 169 -15.87 12.19 -14.36
N LEU A 170 -14.89 11.30 -14.34
CA LEU A 170 -14.21 10.84 -15.57
C LEU A 170 -15.21 10.26 -16.57
N ALA A 171 -16.10 9.38 -16.12
CA ALA A 171 -17.13 8.79 -16.98
C ALA A 171 -18.01 9.85 -17.68
N ARG A 172 -18.39 10.91 -16.95
CA ARG A 172 -19.18 12.02 -17.50
C ARG A 172 -18.39 12.88 -18.49
N GLU A 173 -17.21 13.34 -18.09
CA GLU A 173 -16.40 14.28 -18.89
C GLU A 173 -15.82 13.61 -20.16
N MET A 174 -15.51 12.32 -20.09
CA MET A 174 -15.09 11.52 -21.25
C MET A 174 -16.26 11.05 -22.12
N GLY A 175 -17.51 11.24 -21.68
CA GLY A 175 -18.71 10.82 -22.41
C GLY A 175 -18.91 9.30 -22.48
N ASP A 176 -18.32 8.54 -21.55
CA ASP A 176 -18.48 7.09 -21.46
C ASP A 176 -19.18 6.68 -20.15
N PRO A 177 -20.51 6.51 -20.14
CA PRO A 177 -21.24 6.12 -18.94
C PRO A 177 -20.91 4.70 -18.46
N ASN A 178 -20.28 3.88 -19.31
CA ASN A 178 -19.84 2.53 -18.99
C ASN A 178 -18.31 2.46 -18.76
N LEU A 179 -17.66 3.62 -18.55
CA LEU A 179 -16.22 3.71 -18.32
C LEU A 179 -15.79 2.70 -17.26
N LYS A 180 -14.80 1.88 -17.63
CA LYS A 180 -14.05 1.05 -16.72
C LYS A 180 -12.63 1.58 -16.61
N VAL A 181 -12.04 1.39 -15.44
CA VAL A 181 -10.66 1.79 -15.16
C VAL A 181 -9.89 0.66 -14.48
N HIS A 182 -8.59 0.59 -14.78
CA HIS A 182 -7.65 -0.21 -14.00
C HIS A 182 -7.15 0.60 -12.81
N LEU A 183 -7.21 0.02 -11.60
CA LEU A 183 -6.72 0.66 -10.39
C LEU A 183 -5.35 0.10 -10.04
N ILE A 184 -4.29 0.93 -10.11
CA ILE A 184 -2.94 0.57 -9.68
C ILE A 184 -2.71 1.15 -8.29
N ALA A 185 -2.87 0.32 -7.27
CA ALA A 185 -3.00 0.74 -5.89
C ALA A 185 -1.79 0.33 -5.04
N GLN A 186 -1.18 1.28 -4.36
CA GLN A 186 0.03 1.06 -3.55
C GLN A 186 -0.30 1.04 -2.06
N SER A 187 0.21 0.05 -1.33
CA SER A 187 0.10 -0.01 0.13
C SER A 187 -1.35 0.23 0.58
N ALA A 188 -1.60 1.19 1.48
CA ALA A 188 -2.94 1.58 1.94
C ALA A 188 -3.94 1.90 0.81
N GLY A 189 -3.47 2.36 -0.36
CA GLY A 189 -4.32 2.63 -1.52
C GLY A 189 -5.05 1.39 -2.03
N GLY A 190 -4.49 0.19 -1.83
CA GLY A 190 -5.18 -1.06 -2.18
C GLY A 190 -6.41 -1.30 -1.33
N LEU A 191 -6.38 -0.93 -0.04
CA LEU A 191 -7.54 -1.02 0.84
C LEU A 191 -8.63 -0.03 0.42
N VAL A 192 -8.25 1.17 -0.03
CA VAL A 192 -9.17 2.16 -0.62
C VAL A 192 -9.87 1.58 -1.86
N ALA A 193 -9.09 1.01 -2.79
CA ALA A 193 -9.63 0.38 -4.00
C ALA A 193 -10.57 -0.78 -3.66
N ARG A 194 -10.17 -1.66 -2.73
CA ARG A 194 -10.94 -2.82 -2.31
C ARG A 194 -12.25 -2.43 -1.64
N TYR A 195 -12.25 -1.42 -0.77
CA TYR A 195 -13.47 -0.90 -0.17
C TYR A 195 -14.40 -0.30 -1.24
N TYR A 196 -13.86 0.50 -2.16
CA TYR A 196 -14.63 1.06 -3.27
C TYR A 196 -15.26 -0.02 -4.15
N VAL A 197 -14.53 -1.08 -4.51
CA VAL A 197 -15.08 -2.20 -5.28
C VAL A 197 -16.30 -2.79 -4.56
N LYS A 198 -16.17 -3.11 -3.27
CA LYS A 198 -17.22 -3.78 -2.48
C LYS A 198 -18.45 -2.91 -2.19
N TYR A 199 -18.26 -1.61 -1.91
CA TYR A 199 -19.32 -0.74 -1.38
C TYR A 199 -19.55 0.56 -2.16
N GLY A 200 -18.75 0.83 -3.19
CA GLY A 200 -18.80 2.09 -3.91
C GLY A 200 -18.51 3.27 -2.98
N THR A 201 -19.40 4.26 -3.00
CA THR A 201 -19.32 5.47 -2.15
C THR A 201 -20.12 5.32 -0.84
N ALA A 202 -20.73 4.16 -0.58
CA ALA A 202 -21.51 3.96 0.64
C ALA A 202 -20.58 3.76 1.86
N ASP A 203 -20.85 4.50 2.94
CA ASP A 203 -20.28 4.18 4.24
C ASP A 203 -21.20 3.18 4.96
N VAL A 204 -20.68 1.97 5.21
CA VAL A 204 -21.45 0.89 5.83
C VAL A 204 -21.00 0.56 7.25
N LEU A 205 -19.92 1.17 7.76
CA LEU A 205 -19.29 0.62 8.97
C LEU A 205 -20.10 0.88 10.25
N ASP A 206 -21.05 1.82 10.22
CA ASP A 206 -21.96 2.12 11.34
C ASP A 206 -23.24 1.26 11.32
N GLN A 207 -23.44 0.40 10.32
CA GLN A 207 -24.64 -0.44 10.18
C GLN A 207 -24.51 -1.74 10.97
N GLU A 208 -25.45 -2.09 11.86
CA GLU A 208 -25.42 -3.34 12.61
C GLU A 208 -26.65 -4.23 12.27
N PRO A 209 -26.45 -5.46 11.76
CA PRO A 209 -25.17 -6.08 11.35
C PRO A 209 -24.54 -5.41 10.12
N LEU A 210 -23.25 -5.69 9.84
CA LEU A 210 -22.62 -5.24 8.58
C LEU A 210 -23.41 -5.81 7.40
N PRO A 211 -23.74 -4.99 6.38
CA PRO A 211 -24.40 -5.48 5.18
C PRO A 211 -23.41 -6.33 4.35
N PRO A 212 -23.92 -7.28 3.53
CA PRO A 212 -23.09 -7.95 2.54
C PRO A 212 -22.56 -6.92 1.50
N PRO A 213 -21.45 -7.23 0.80
CA PRO A 213 -20.95 -6.36 -0.25
C PRO A 213 -21.98 -6.21 -1.38
N THR A 214 -22.18 -4.97 -1.82
CA THR A 214 -23.08 -4.64 -2.93
C THR A 214 -22.37 -4.69 -4.29
N TYR A 215 -21.03 -4.68 -4.24
CA TYR A 215 -20.14 -4.52 -5.38
C TYR A 215 -20.44 -3.26 -6.22
N ALA A 216 -20.97 -2.21 -5.59
CA ALA A 216 -21.44 -1.02 -6.29
C ALA A 216 -20.35 -0.29 -7.10
N GLY A 217 -19.08 -0.36 -6.65
CA GLY A 217 -17.95 0.23 -7.39
C GLY A 217 -17.46 -0.64 -8.54
N ALA A 218 -17.69 -1.95 -8.51
CA ALA A 218 -17.17 -2.91 -9.48
C ALA A 218 -17.57 -2.61 -10.93
N LYS A 219 -18.74 -2.02 -11.15
CA LYS A 219 -19.21 -1.64 -12.50
C LYS A 219 -18.25 -0.72 -13.24
N HIS A 220 -17.45 0.04 -12.50
CA HIS A 220 -16.45 0.97 -13.05
C HIS A 220 -15.02 0.44 -13.01
N VAL A 221 -14.78 -0.79 -12.53
CA VAL A 221 -13.43 -1.30 -12.34
C VAL A 221 -13.20 -2.48 -13.28
N ALA A 222 -12.15 -2.40 -14.10
CA ALA A 222 -11.71 -3.51 -14.93
C ALA A 222 -10.89 -4.52 -14.13
N GLN A 223 -9.92 -4.02 -13.35
CA GLN A 223 -9.04 -4.82 -12.51
C GLN A 223 -8.42 -3.96 -11.42
N VAL A 224 -8.05 -4.57 -10.29
CA VAL A 224 -7.21 -3.93 -9.26
C VAL A 224 -5.84 -4.59 -9.21
N ILE A 225 -4.79 -3.79 -9.40
CA ILE A 225 -3.39 -4.20 -9.25
C ILE A 225 -2.87 -3.61 -7.93
N MET A 226 -2.53 -4.47 -6.97
CA MET A 226 -2.07 -4.09 -5.64
C MET A 226 -0.56 -4.25 -5.51
N LEU A 227 0.14 -3.21 -5.06
CA LEU A 227 1.57 -3.26 -4.76
C LEU A 227 1.78 -3.11 -3.25
N GLY A 228 2.22 -4.18 -2.59
CA GLY A 228 2.49 -4.18 -1.14
C GLY A 228 1.28 -3.80 -0.28
N THR A 229 0.05 -4.08 -0.71
CA THR A 229 -1.16 -3.72 0.05
C THR A 229 -1.26 -4.55 1.33
N PRO A 230 -1.40 -3.95 2.52
CA PRO A 230 -1.54 -4.69 3.77
C PRO A 230 -3.00 -5.15 3.96
N ASN A 231 -3.44 -6.16 3.20
CA ASN A 231 -4.83 -6.65 3.27
C ASN A 231 -5.23 -7.13 4.68
N ASN A 232 -4.28 -7.66 5.47
CA ASN A 232 -4.49 -8.00 6.89
C ASN A 232 -3.72 -7.06 7.84
N GLY A 233 -3.40 -5.85 7.40
CA GLY A 233 -2.69 -4.85 8.20
C GLY A 233 -1.17 -5.07 8.31
N SER A 234 -0.51 -4.19 9.05
CA SER A 234 0.94 -4.23 9.29
C SER A 234 1.28 -3.87 10.73
N LEU A 235 2.10 -4.70 11.38
CA LEU A 235 2.55 -4.41 12.74
C LEU A 235 3.52 -3.22 12.79
N GLU A 236 4.17 -2.86 11.68
CA GLU A 236 4.94 -1.61 11.59
C GLU A 236 4.05 -0.38 11.83
N THR A 237 2.78 -0.43 11.43
CA THR A 237 1.85 0.66 11.71
C THR A 237 1.57 0.80 13.21
N PHE A 238 1.40 -0.32 13.91
CA PHE A 238 1.30 -0.30 15.38
C PHE A 238 2.59 0.22 16.03
N GLN A 239 3.76 -0.20 15.53
CA GLN A 239 5.04 0.35 15.98
C GLN A 239 5.10 1.88 15.79
N SER A 240 4.63 2.38 14.65
CA SER A 240 4.56 3.81 14.34
C SER A 240 3.62 4.57 15.27
N LEU A 241 2.46 4.00 15.61
CA LEU A 241 1.55 4.56 16.63
C LEU A 241 2.19 4.60 18.02
N HIS A 242 2.97 3.57 18.37
CA HIS A 242 3.60 3.44 19.69
C HIS A 242 4.83 4.34 19.86
N GLN A 243 5.74 4.35 18.88
CA GLN A 243 7.07 4.97 19.00
C GLN A 243 7.23 6.24 18.15
N GLY A 244 6.34 6.44 17.19
CA GLY A 244 6.52 7.44 16.14
C GLY A 244 7.57 6.99 15.15
N PHE A 245 7.82 7.80 14.14
CA PHE A 245 8.83 7.50 13.13
C PHE A 245 9.43 8.79 12.58
N ARG A 246 10.52 8.66 11.82
CA ARG A 246 11.18 9.80 11.18
C ARG A 246 11.30 9.51 9.70
N VAL A 247 10.89 10.48 8.88
CA VAL A 247 11.19 10.49 7.46
C VAL A 247 12.39 11.41 7.25
N PRO A 248 13.57 10.87 6.87
CA PRO A 248 14.77 11.66 6.67
C PRO A 248 14.51 12.91 5.80
N ASN A 249 14.97 14.07 6.28
CA ASN A 249 14.79 15.38 5.63
C ASN A 249 13.35 15.86 5.38
N MET A 250 12.34 15.13 5.86
CA MET A 250 10.93 15.55 5.80
C MET A 250 10.30 15.78 7.17
N GLY A 251 10.81 15.17 8.24
CA GLY A 251 10.37 15.48 9.60
C GLY A 251 10.22 14.26 10.51
N ARG A 252 9.83 14.52 11.75
CA ARG A 252 9.54 13.48 12.74
C ARG A 252 8.04 13.45 13.02
N PHE A 253 7.46 12.26 12.93
CA PHE A 253 6.10 11.98 13.35
C PHE A 253 6.15 11.47 14.79
N THR A 254 5.60 12.23 15.73
CA THR A 254 5.53 11.80 17.13
C THR A 254 4.37 10.83 17.32
N PRO A 255 4.39 9.94 18.34
CA PRO A 255 3.23 9.13 18.70
C PRO A 255 1.94 9.93 18.85
N ALA A 256 2.00 11.11 19.48
CA ALA A 256 0.83 11.96 19.66
C ALA A 256 0.26 12.45 18.33
N MET A 257 1.10 12.74 17.33
CA MET A 257 0.63 13.10 15.98
C MET A 257 -0.03 11.91 15.29
N VAL A 258 0.66 10.76 15.23
CA VAL A 258 0.15 9.56 14.54
C VAL A 258 -1.13 9.05 15.21
N PHE A 259 -1.22 9.18 16.53
CA PHE A 259 -2.42 8.87 17.32
C PHE A 259 -3.66 9.61 16.80
N THR A 260 -3.53 10.80 16.22
CA THR A 260 -4.70 11.55 15.72
C THR A 260 -5.19 11.10 14.34
N MET A 261 -4.55 10.11 13.70
CA MET A 261 -4.80 9.76 12.29
C MET A 261 -5.67 8.48 12.17
N PRO A 262 -6.97 8.57 11.83
CA PRO A 262 -7.82 7.39 11.63
C PRO A 262 -7.24 6.32 10.69
N ALA A 263 -6.58 6.72 9.60
CA ALA A 263 -5.97 5.79 8.64
C ALA A 263 -4.95 4.85 9.29
N ALA A 264 -4.19 5.32 10.28
CA ALA A 264 -3.20 4.49 10.97
C ALA A 264 -3.85 3.32 11.70
N TYR A 265 -5.05 3.51 12.26
CA TYR A 265 -5.79 2.44 12.92
C TYR A 265 -6.34 1.43 11.91
N GLN A 266 -6.81 1.88 10.74
CA GLN A 266 -7.31 1.01 9.66
C GLN A 266 -6.23 0.14 9.00
N LEU A 267 -4.96 0.39 9.32
CA LEU A 267 -3.79 -0.37 8.88
C LEU A 267 -3.19 -1.27 9.97
N LEU A 268 -3.79 -1.32 11.17
CA LEU A 268 -3.39 -2.24 12.22
C LEU A 268 -3.56 -3.70 11.77
N PRO A 269 -2.78 -4.66 12.33
CA PRO A 269 -3.01 -6.08 12.10
C PRO A 269 -4.47 -6.50 12.27
N HIS A 270 -4.92 -7.45 11.46
CA HIS A 270 -6.27 -8.01 11.57
C HIS A 270 -6.54 -8.56 12.98
N GLU A 271 -7.79 -8.51 13.46
CA GLU A 271 -8.11 -8.91 14.83
C GLU A 271 -7.84 -10.39 15.13
N GLU A 272 -7.82 -11.23 14.09
CA GLU A 272 -7.49 -12.65 14.18
C GLU A 272 -5.98 -12.93 14.16
N GLU A 273 -5.13 -11.92 13.91
CA GLU A 273 -3.68 -12.10 13.89
C GLU A 273 -3.10 -12.19 15.31
N THR A 274 -2.29 -13.23 15.54
CA THR A 274 -1.49 -13.34 16.76
C THR A 274 -0.35 -12.32 16.74
N SER A 275 -0.63 -11.11 17.25
CA SER A 275 0.29 -9.96 17.21
C SER A 275 1.30 -9.93 18.36
N PHE A 276 1.02 -10.59 19.48
CA PHE A 276 1.82 -10.45 20.70
C PHE A 276 2.34 -11.78 21.27
N LEU A 277 3.56 -11.73 21.79
CA LEU A 277 4.23 -12.84 22.47
C LEU A 277 4.67 -12.43 23.89
N ASP A 278 4.73 -13.39 24.81
CA ASP A 278 5.38 -13.23 26.11
C ASP A 278 6.92 -13.33 26.01
N GLY A 279 7.62 -13.13 27.12
CA GLY A 279 9.08 -13.25 27.19
C GLY A 279 9.64 -14.65 26.91
N ASN A 280 8.80 -15.68 26.85
CA ASN A 280 9.17 -17.04 26.44
C ASN A 280 8.82 -17.33 24.97
N GLY A 281 8.30 -16.32 24.27
CA GLY A 281 7.85 -16.41 22.88
C GLY A 281 6.58 -17.25 22.72
N ARG A 282 5.70 -17.24 23.71
CA ARG A 282 4.36 -17.85 23.67
C ARG A 282 3.31 -16.79 23.28
N PRO A 283 2.32 -17.13 22.44
CA PRO A 283 1.22 -16.21 22.08
C PRO A 283 0.51 -15.63 23.30
N LEU A 284 0.13 -14.37 23.19
CA LEU A 284 -0.74 -13.69 24.14
C LEU A 284 -2.05 -13.30 23.46
N GLU A 285 -3.17 -13.56 24.13
CA GLU A 285 -4.51 -13.11 23.71
C GLU A 285 -4.71 -11.64 24.08
N VAL A 286 -3.98 -10.75 23.40
CA VAL A 286 -4.06 -9.31 23.61
C VAL A 286 -4.57 -8.65 22.33
N SER A 287 -5.73 -8.01 22.42
CA SER A 287 -6.34 -7.33 21.27
C SER A 287 -5.84 -5.90 21.13
N LEU A 288 -5.39 -5.54 19.94
CA LEU A 288 -5.15 -4.14 19.54
C LEU A 288 -6.44 -3.31 19.49
N TYR A 289 -7.59 -3.96 19.35
CA TYR A 289 -8.90 -3.32 19.18
C TYR A 289 -9.65 -3.09 20.50
N ASP A 290 -9.06 -3.48 21.63
CA ASP A 290 -9.57 -3.15 22.96
C ASP A 290 -8.86 -1.88 23.49
N PRO A 291 -9.59 -0.76 23.65
CA PRO A 291 -9.04 0.47 24.22
C PRO A 291 -8.37 0.28 25.59
N ALA A 292 -8.86 -0.64 26.43
CA ALA A 292 -8.31 -0.87 27.77
C ALA A 292 -6.87 -1.42 27.73
N ASN A 293 -6.54 -2.20 26.70
CA ASN A 293 -5.19 -2.71 26.49
C ASN A 293 -4.20 -1.58 26.22
N TRP A 294 -4.60 -0.53 25.49
CA TRP A 294 -3.71 0.61 25.23
C TRP A 294 -3.29 1.33 26.50
N GLU A 295 -4.17 1.43 27.49
CA GLU A 295 -3.83 1.99 28.81
C GLU A 295 -2.97 1.02 29.62
N THR A 296 -3.36 -0.26 29.65
CA THR A 296 -2.69 -1.30 30.43
C THR A 296 -1.24 -1.49 29.99
N TYR A 297 -0.99 -1.54 28.68
CA TYR A 297 0.34 -1.74 28.11
C TYR A 297 1.08 -0.42 27.81
N GLY A 298 0.49 0.73 28.17
CA GLY A 298 1.11 2.04 28.01
C GLY A 298 1.43 2.38 26.55
N TRP A 299 0.52 2.07 25.63
CA TRP A 299 0.75 2.28 24.21
C TRP A 299 0.50 3.72 23.76
N SER A 300 1.36 4.21 22.86
CA SER A 300 1.23 5.54 22.25
C SER A 300 1.17 6.65 23.30
N VAL A 301 0.11 7.47 23.30
CA VAL A 301 -0.09 8.59 24.24
C VAL A 301 -0.29 8.14 25.70
N PHE A 302 -0.58 6.86 25.94
CA PHE A 302 -0.79 6.32 27.29
C PHE A 302 0.48 5.81 27.96
N SER A 303 1.66 5.95 27.33
CA SER A 303 2.91 5.54 27.97
C SER A 303 3.14 6.37 29.25
N PRO A 304 3.64 5.80 30.36
CA PRO A 304 3.83 6.53 31.62
C PRO A 304 4.59 7.85 31.50
N GLU A 305 5.61 7.89 30.63
CA GLU A 305 6.42 9.09 30.35
C GLU A 305 5.66 10.24 29.67
N ARG A 306 4.46 9.96 29.13
CA ARG A 306 3.61 10.90 28.37
C ARG A 306 2.31 11.24 29.09
N LEU A 307 2.03 10.61 30.24
CA LEU A 307 0.88 10.89 31.09
C LEU A 307 1.12 12.17 31.91
N THR A 308 1.28 13.31 31.24
CA THR A 308 1.29 14.65 31.86
C THR A 308 0.00 15.43 31.58
N ALA A 309 -0.96 14.78 30.93
CA ALA A 309 -2.22 15.34 30.49
C ALA A 309 -3.24 15.55 31.62
N SER A 310 -4.09 16.57 31.48
CA SER A 310 -5.25 16.76 32.36
C SER A 310 -6.25 15.60 32.23
N GLN A 311 -7.08 15.38 33.26
CA GLN A 311 -8.14 14.35 33.21
C GLN A 311 -9.10 14.55 32.02
N GLN A 312 -9.40 15.80 31.67
CA GLN A 312 -10.22 16.12 30.51
C GLN A 312 -9.55 15.70 29.20
N HIS A 313 -8.24 15.97 29.05
CA HIS A 313 -7.50 15.58 27.84
C HIS A 313 -7.39 14.06 27.72
N LEU A 314 -7.16 13.34 28.83
CA LEU A 314 -7.18 11.87 28.84
C LEU A 314 -8.55 11.32 28.45
N ALA A 315 -9.65 11.90 28.94
CA ALA A 315 -11.00 11.50 28.55
C ALA A 315 -11.25 11.71 27.05
N GLN A 316 -10.76 12.81 26.48
CA GLN A 316 -10.81 13.07 25.03
C GLN A 316 -10.01 12.02 24.24
N GLN A 317 -8.77 11.72 24.66
CA GLN A 317 -7.93 10.70 24.02
C GLN A 317 -8.58 9.31 24.07
N ARG A 318 -9.16 8.91 25.21
CA ARG A 318 -9.90 7.64 25.35
C ARG A 318 -11.08 7.55 24.41
N ARG A 319 -11.87 8.63 24.29
CA ARG A 319 -13.01 8.69 23.38
C ARG A 319 -12.56 8.56 21.93
N PHE A 320 -11.56 9.35 21.52
CA PHE A 320 -11.00 9.28 20.17
C PHE A 320 -10.48 7.87 19.85
N LEU A 321 -9.69 7.28 20.75
CA LEU A 321 -9.15 5.93 20.57
C LEU A 321 -10.27 4.90 20.36
N SER A 322 -11.31 4.98 21.18
CA SER A 322 -12.45 4.04 21.11
C SER A 322 -13.18 4.16 19.78
N LEU A 323 -13.35 5.38 19.25
CA LEU A 323 -13.94 5.62 17.93
C LEU A 323 -13.03 5.08 16.82
N ALA A 324 -11.73 5.38 16.87
CA ALA A 324 -10.75 4.97 15.87
C ALA A 324 -10.59 3.45 15.79
N LEU A 325 -10.45 2.77 16.93
CA LEU A 325 -10.34 1.30 16.99
C LEU A 325 -11.61 0.60 16.52
N ARG A 326 -12.79 1.08 16.96
CA ARG A 326 -14.06 0.53 16.49
C ARG A 326 -14.17 0.67 14.98
N ARG A 327 -13.90 1.87 14.45
CA ARG A 327 -13.96 2.15 13.02
C ARG A 327 -12.99 1.27 12.23
N ALA A 328 -11.77 1.09 12.71
CA ALA A 328 -10.75 0.25 12.09
C ALA A 328 -11.14 -1.23 12.06
N LYS A 329 -11.60 -1.78 13.19
CA LYS A 329 -12.11 -3.17 13.26
C LYS A 329 -13.24 -3.39 12.26
N ARG A 330 -14.20 -2.46 12.22
CA ARG A 330 -15.35 -2.54 11.33
C ARG A 330 -14.95 -2.41 9.86
N PHE A 331 -13.93 -1.61 9.54
CA PHE A 331 -13.39 -1.48 8.19
C PHE A 331 -12.82 -2.81 7.70
N GLN A 332 -12.00 -3.48 8.51
CA GLN A 332 -11.45 -4.79 8.16
C GLN A 332 -12.54 -5.86 7.99
N GLN A 333 -13.46 -5.94 8.96
CA GLN A 333 -14.61 -6.84 8.86
C GLN A 333 -15.42 -6.60 7.58
N ALA A 334 -15.64 -5.34 7.19
CA ALA A 334 -16.33 -5.01 5.96
C ALA A 334 -15.56 -5.49 4.72
N LEU A 335 -14.22 -5.44 4.72
CA LEU A 335 -13.41 -5.99 3.64
C LEU A 335 -13.48 -7.53 3.56
N ASP A 336 -13.68 -8.21 4.68
CA ASP A 336 -13.75 -9.68 4.75
C ASP A 336 -15.15 -10.26 4.52
N THR A 337 -16.20 -9.43 4.58
CA THR A 337 -17.58 -9.87 4.25
C THR A 337 -17.73 -10.40 2.82
N GLY A 338 -18.64 -11.35 2.64
CA GLY A 338 -18.94 -11.95 1.35
C GLY A 338 -17.98 -13.08 0.96
N ASN A 339 -18.31 -13.77 -0.13
CA ASN A 339 -17.46 -14.83 -0.66
C ASN A 339 -16.51 -14.24 -1.70
N PRO A 340 -15.19 -14.43 -1.58
CA PRO A 340 -14.23 -13.96 -2.58
C PRO A 340 -14.57 -14.43 -4.00
N ALA A 341 -15.13 -15.64 -4.17
CA ALA A 341 -15.52 -16.15 -5.49
C ALA A 341 -16.67 -15.36 -6.15
N ASP A 342 -17.44 -14.60 -5.37
CA ASP A 342 -18.53 -13.76 -5.85
C ASP A 342 -18.06 -12.33 -6.19
N ASP A 343 -16.80 -11.97 -5.91
CA ASP A 343 -16.25 -10.65 -6.27
C ASP A 343 -16.10 -10.56 -7.81
N PRO A 344 -16.82 -9.64 -8.47
CA PRO A 344 -16.77 -9.49 -9.92
C PRO A 344 -15.47 -8.86 -10.42
N VAL A 345 -14.60 -8.39 -9.52
CA VAL A 345 -13.30 -7.80 -9.86
C VAL A 345 -12.17 -8.71 -9.38
N GLU A 346 -11.24 -8.98 -10.30
CA GLU A 346 -10.03 -9.72 -10.02
C GLU A 346 -8.94 -8.82 -9.43
N TYR A 347 -8.15 -9.40 -8.51
CA TYR A 347 -7.01 -8.74 -7.89
C TYR A 347 -5.70 -9.37 -8.35
N VAL A 348 -4.78 -8.54 -8.82
CA VAL A 348 -3.39 -8.94 -9.13
C VAL A 348 -2.49 -8.35 -8.05
N LEU A 349 -1.74 -9.20 -7.36
CA LEU A 349 -0.94 -8.81 -6.22
C LEU A 349 0.55 -8.77 -6.59
N PHE A 350 1.24 -7.72 -6.18
CA PHE A 350 2.68 -7.55 -6.31
C PHE A 350 3.28 -7.33 -4.92
N GLY A 351 4.24 -8.16 -4.55
CA GLY A 351 4.86 -8.12 -3.23
C GLY A 351 6.31 -8.55 -3.22
N SER A 352 6.84 -8.64 -2.00
CA SER A 352 8.12 -9.28 -1.74
C SER A 352 7.99 -10.33 -0.65
N ASP A 353 8.89 -11.30 -0.68
CA ASP A 353 9.00 -12.36 0.33
C ASP A 353 10.46 -12.65 0.71
N CYS A 354 11.34 -11.66 0.59
CA CYS A 354 12.76 -11.80 0.91
C CYS A 354 13.26 -10.88 2.03
N GLN A 355 12.44 -9.91 2.47
CA GLN A 355 12.83 -9.00 3.55
C GLN A 355 12.28 -9.48 4.90
N PRO A 356 13.10 -9.47 5.96
CA PRO A 356 12.61 -9.61 7.33
C PRO A 356 11.56 -8.53 7.61
N THR A 357 10.33 -8.95 7.91
CA THR A 357 9.19 -8.04 8.06
C THR A 357 8.53 -8.26 9.41
N LEU A 358 8.32 -7.18 10.15
CA LEU A 358 7.79 -7.23 11.50
C LEU A 358 6.38 -7.85 11.51
N ARG A 359 6.23 -8.96 12.22
CA ARG A 359 4.98 -9.73 12.31
C ARG A 359 4.39 -9.73 13.72
N ARG A 360 5.25 -9.76 14.75
CA ARG A 360 4.84 -9.81 16.16
C ARG A 360 5.67 -8.87 17.02
N ALA A 361 5.12 -8.51 18.18
CA ALA A 361 5.82 -7.78 19.22
C ALA A 361 5.88 -8.62 20.50
N GLU A 362 6.96 -8.47 21.25
CA GLU A 362 7.10 -9.06 22.57
C GLU A 362 6.56 -8.08 23.63
N LEU A 363 5.71 -8.57 24.54
CA LEU A 363 5.24 -7.84 25.70
C LEU A 363 5.99 -8.34 26.94
N MET A 364 6.75 -7.44 27.56
CA MET A 364 7.53 -7.73 28.77
C MET A 364 7.01 -6.92 29.94
N GLN A 365 6.83 -7.57 31.09
CA GLN A 365 6.51 -6.89 32.33
C GLN A 365 7.78 -6.59 33.12
N GLY A 366 8.08 -5.31 33.34
CA GLY A 366 9.17 -4.85 34.19
C GLY A 366 8.61 -4.17 35.45
N GLY A 367 8.48 -4.93 36.53
CA GLY A 367 7.81 -4.42 37.74
C GLY A 367 6.33 -4.12 37.47
N SER A 368 5.89 -2.88 37.70
CA SER A 368 4.52 -2.42 37.41
C SER A 368 4.31 -1.90 35.99
N VAL A 369 5.36 -1.84 35.16
CA VAL A 369 5.31 -1.21 33.82
C VAL A 369 5.50 -2.26 32.73
N TRP A 370 4.63 -2.22 31.73
CA TRP A 370 4.77 -3.01 30.52
C TRP A 370 5.69 -2.33 29.51
N ARG A 371 6.43 -3.14 28.74
CA ARG A 371 7.24 -2.70 27.61
C ARG A 371 6.91 -3.53 26.39
N THR A 372 6.73 -2.86 25.26
CA THR A 372 6.55 -3.50 23.96
C THR A 372 7.84 -3.43 23.16
N ARG A 373 8.36 -4.59 22.76
CA ARG A 373 9.58 -4.71 21.96
C ARG A 373 9.24 -5.24 20.57
N PHE A 374 9.80 -4.60 19.56
CA PHE A 374 9.64 -4.97 18.14
C PHE A 374 10.88 -5.69 17.57
N THR A 375 11.88 -5.95 18.41
CA THR A 375 13.11 -6.66 18.03
C THR A 375 13.73 -7.34 19.24
N SER A 376 14.54 -8.37 18.99
CA SER A 376 15.31 -9.09 19.99
C SER A 376 16.67 -9.49 19.44
N ASP A 377 17.68 -9.48 20.32
CA ASP A 377 19.03 -9.99 20.03
C ASP A 377 19.09 -11.52 20.15
N ASP A 378 18.12 -12.14 20.86
CA ASP A 378 17.96 -13.59 20.89
C ASP A 378 17.48 -14.07 19.50
N PRO A 379 18.26 -14.89 18.78
CA PRO A 379 17.89 -15.39 17.46
C PRO A 379 16.56 -16.16 17.44
N VAL A 380 16.24 -16.88 18.52
CA VAL A 380 15.01 -17.67 18.62
C VAL A 380 13.82 -16.73 18.68
N MET A 381 13.82 -15.78 19.63
CA MET A 381 12.77 -14.77 19.70
C MET A 381 12.67 -13.95 18.41
N LYS A 382 13.81 -13.50 17.85
CA LYS A 382 13.84 -12.72 16.60
C LYS A 382 13.15 -13.46 15.45
N SER A 383 13.35 -14.77 15.32
CA SER A 383 12.68 -15.59 14.30
C SER A 383 11.15 -15.68 14.47
N LYS A 384 10.64 -15.45 15.69
CA LYS A 384 9.19 -15.43 15.98
C LYS A 384 8.56 -14.05 15.76
N LEU A 385 9.34 -12.99 15.96
CA LEU A 385 8.91 -11.59 15.77
C LEU A 385 8.83 -11.18 14.30
N PHE A 386 9.64 -11.79 13.44
CA PHE A 386 9.72 -11.45 12.02
C PHE A 386 9.20 -12.58 11.12
N GLY A 387 8.50 -12.19 10.07
CA GLY A 387 8.17 -13.02 8.92
C GLY A 387 8.94 -12.60 7.68
N LEU A 388 8.57 -13.18 6.53
CA LEU A 388 9.02 -12.71 5.22
C LEU A 388 7.98 -11.76 4.62
N GLY A 389 8.45 -10.77 3.88
CA GLY A 389 7.63 -9.73 3.27
C GLY A 389 8.51 -8.74 2.52
N ASP A 390 8.05 -7.51 2.43
CA ASP A 390 8.75 -6.38 1.81
C ASP A 390 9.43 -5.42 2.81
N GLY A 391 9.49 -5.82 4.09
CA GLY A 391 10.05 -5.01 5.18
C GLY A 391 8.98 -4.24 5.95
N SER A 392 7.80 -4.01 5.37
CA SER A 392 6.66 -3.33 6.00
C SER A 392 5.42 -4.21 6.07
N VAL A 393 5.14 -4.96 5.01
CA VAL A 393 3.98 -5.82 4.84
C VAL A 393 4.44 -7.26 4.65
N THR A 394 3.99 -8.14 5.54
CA THR A 394 4.28 -9.58 5.43
C THR A 394 3.62 -10.17 4.20
N LYS A 395 4.21 -11.21 3.61
CA LYS A 395 3.62 -11.97 2.48
C LYS A 395 2.18 -12.39 2.77
N GLU A 396 1.91 -12.89 3.97
CA GLU A 396 0.57 -13.34 4.37
C GLU A 396 -0.45 -12.19 4.38
N SER A 397 -0.06 -11.04 4.92
CA SER A 397 -0.90 -9.84 4.90
C SER A 397 -1.19 -9.34 3.49
N LEU A 398 -0.23 -9.38 2.56
CA LEU A 398 -0.50 -9.05 1.16
C LEU A 398 -1.54 -9.98 0.54
N LEU A 399 -1.40 -11.28 0.78
CA LEU A 399 -2.30 -12.31 0.26
C LEU A 399 -3.68 -12.31 0.93
N GLY A 400 -3.89 -11.47 1.96
CA GLY A 400 -5.12 -11.47 2.75
C GLY A 400 -5.39 -12.81 3.42
N SER A 401 -4.33 -13.55 3.76
CA SER A 401 -4.42 -14.86 4.42
C SER A 401 -4.16 -14.69 5.92
N HIS A 402 -5.05 -15.22 6.77
CA HIS A 402 -4.87 -15.13 8.22
C HIS A 402 -4.02 -16.28 8.75
N ARG A 403 -3.28 -16.04 9.84
CA ARG A 403 -2.67 -17.11 10.64
C ARG A 403 -3.24 -17.11 12.04
N THR A 404 -4.02 -18.14 12.36
CA THR A 404 -4.60 -18.34 13.70
C THR A 404 -3.60 -18.95 14.70
N GLY A 405 -2.36 -19.24 14.27
CA GLY A 405 -1.33 -19.86 15.11
C GLY A 405 0.12 -19.65 14.65
N ILE A 406 1.02 -20.44 15.24
CA ILE A 406 2.48 -20.37 14.99
C ILE A 406 2.90 -21.31 13.86
N SER A 407 2.15 -22.40 13.63
CA SER A 407 2.49 -23.42 12.64
C SER A 407 2.22 -22.94 11.20
N GLN A 408 2.93 -23.51 10.23
CA GLN A 408 2.64 -23.27 8.81
C GLN A 408 1.27 -23.83 8.37
N SER A 409 0.73 -24.81 9.11
CA SER A 409 -0.58 -25.42 8.87
C SER A 409 -1.78 -24.50 9.16
N ASP A 410 -1.56 -23.36 9.80
CA ASP A 410 -2.62 -22.50 10.36
C ASP A 410 -3.00 -21.35 9.41
N LEU A 411 -2.64 -21.46 8.13
CA LEU A 411 -2.95 -20.48 7.08
C LEU A 411 -4.41 -20.63 6.62
N ALA A 412 -5.21 -19.60 6.87
CA ALA A 412 -6.59 -19.49 6.42
C ALA A 412 -6.68 -18.97 4.96
N PHE A 413 -7.86 -19.17 4.35
CA PHE A 413 -8.19 -18.75 2.99
C PHE A 413 -8.03 -17.24 2.79
N SER A 414 -7.67 -16.83 1.56
CA SER A 414 -7.61 -15.42 1.18
C SER A 414 -9.01 -14.80 1.17
N THR A 415 -9.15 -13.59 1.70
CA THR A 415 -10.41 -12.82 1.62
C THR A 415 -10.55 -12.05 0.29
N LEU A 416 -9.71 -12.36 -0.71
CA LEU A 416 -9.64 -11.71 -2.02
C LEU A 416 -9.86 -12.72 -3.16
N HIS A 417 -10.46 -12.26 -4.26
CA HIS A 417 -10.47 -12.98 -5.53
C HIS A 417 -9.12 -12.80 -6.24
N VAL A 418 -8.09 -13.47 -5.75
CA VAL A 418 -6.73 -13.33 -6.28
C VAL A 418 -6.62 -14.05 -7.63
N ALA A 419 -6.46 -13.29 -8.72
CA ALA A 419 -6.21 -13.85 -10.04
C ALA A 419 -4.75 -14.26 -10.23
N ASN A 420 -3.82 -13.45 -9.71
CA ASN A 420 -2.38 -13.75 -9.75
C ASN A 420 -1.63 -13.02 -8.63
N ALA A 421 -0.49 -13.58 -8.21
CA ALA A 421 0.42 -12.95 -7.26
C ALA A 421 1.87 -13.08 -7.75
N VAL A 422 2.56 -11.94 -7.85
CA VAL A 422 3.95 -11.83 -8.31
C VAL A 422 4.81 -11.35 -7.15
N PHE A 423 5.88 -12.11 -6.85
CA PHE A 423 6.84 -11.76 -5.81
C PHE A 423 8.20 -11.44 -6.42
N VAL A 424 8.72 -10.27 -6.10
CA VAL A 424 10.09 -9.84 -6.41
C VAL A 424 10.84 -9.57 -5.12
N CYS A 425 12.16 -9.76 -5.10
CA CYS A 425 12.94 -9.49 -3.89
C CYS A 425 13.29 -8.00 -3.79
N GLU A 426 12.50 -7.23 -3.04
CA GLU A 426 12.61 -5.77 -2.93
C GLU A 426 12.06 -5.28 -1.59
N SER A 427 12.41 -4.04 -1.22
CA SER A 427 11.74 -3.35 -0.10
C SER A 427 10.38 -2.78 -0.50
N HIS A 428 9.53 -2.50 0.48
CA HIS A 428 8.17 -1.97 0.30
C HIS A 428 8.14 -0.74 -0.61
N LEU A 429 9.09 0.18 -0.39
CA LEU A 429 9.22 1.38 -1.18
C LEU A 429 9.71 1.05 -2.61
N GLN A 430 10.60 0.09 -2.78
CA GLN A 430 11.23 -0.18 -4.08
C GLN A 430 10.37 -1.02 -5.05
N LEU A 431 9.24 -1.57 -4.61
CA LEU A 431 8.33 -2.35 -5.48
C LEU A 431 7.94 -1.61 -6.76
N THR A 432 7.73 -0.29 -6.71
CA THR A 432 7.33 0.54 -7.86
C THR A 432 8.49 0.95 -8.78
N GLN A 433 9.72 0.55 -8.44
CA GLN A 433 10.95 0.84 -9.19
C GLN A 433 11.58 -0.43 -9.79
N ASN A 434 11.17 -1.61 -9.32
CA ASN A 434 11.70 -2.86 -9.79
C ASN A 434 11.17 -3.20 -11.19
N LEU A 435 12.08 -3.30 -12.16
CA LEU A 435 11.71 -3.50 -13.56
C LEU A 435 11.04 -4.84 -13.84
N THR A 436 11.32 -5.88 -13.06
CA THR A 436 10.61 -7.17 -13.16
C THR A 436 9.17 -7.04 -12.66
N ALA A 437 8.93 -6.31 -11.57
CA ALA A 437 7.58 -6.00 -11.12
C ALA A 437 6.83 -5.15 -12.15
N LEU A 438 7.48 -4.13 -12.72
CA LEU A 438 6.87 -3.25 -13.72
C LEU A 438 6.60 -3.97 -15.06
N ASP A 439 7.45 -4.91 -15.48
CA ASP A 439 7.21 -5.80 -16.62
C ASP A 439 5.92 -6.62 -16.43
N ASN A 440 5.83 -7.34 -15.31
CA ASN A 440 4.67 -8.15 -14.98
C ASN A 440 3.39 -7.29 -14.80
N LEU A 441 3.53 -6.06 -14.31
CA LEU A 441 2.42 -5.09 -14.23
C LEU A 441 1.93 -4.71 -15.63
N LEU A 442 2.83 -4.40 -16.56
CA LEU A 442 2.45 -4.11 -17.95
C LEU A 442 1.83 -5.32 -18.63
N HIS A 443 2.31 -6.53 -18.32
CA HIS A 443 1.70 -7.77 -18.81
C HIS A 443 0.26 -7.92 -18.32
N ALA A 444 0.02 -7.71 -17.02
CA ALA A 444 -1.32 -7.75 -16.43
C ALA A 444 -2.26 -6.70 -17.08
N LEU A 445 -1.77 -5.48 -17.31
CA LEU A 445 -2.56 -4.43 -17.96
C LEU A 445 -2.84 -4.74 -19.43
N LEU A 446 -1.80 -4.92 -20.25
CA LEU A 446 -1.92 -4.86 -21.70
C LEU A 446 -2.28 -6.20 -22.35
N VAL A 447 -1.73 -7.31 -21.84
CA VAL A 447 -1.92 -8.62 -22.46
C VAL A 447 -3.28 -9.19 -22.07
N GLN A 448 -3.68 -9.04 -20.81
CA GLN A 448 -4.98 -9.52 -20.35
C GLN A 448 -6.10 -8.71 -20.99
N GLU A 449 -5.94 -7.39 -21.13
CA GLU A 449 -6.89 -6.54 -21.83
C GLU A 449 -7.04 -6.94 -23.31
N ALA A 450 -5.93 -7.09 -24.04
CA ALA A 450 -5.97 -7.53 -25.44
C ALA A 450 -6.63 -8.92 -25.59
N THR A 451 -6.34 -9.84 -24.67
CA THR A 451 -6.94 -11.18 -24.66
C THR A 451 -8.45 -11.11 -24.41
N ALA A 452 -8.89 -10.31 -23.44
CA ALA A 452 -10.30 -10.12 -23.12
C ALA A 452 -11.07 -9.48 -24.29
N GLN A 453 -10.49 -8.46 -24.93
CA GLN A 453 -11.05 -7.83 -26.12
C GLN A 453 -11.19 -8.85 -27.28
N HIS A 454 -10.16 -9.66 -27.52
CA HIS A 454 -10.21 -10.69 -28.56
C HIS A 454 -11.28 -11.75 -28.28
N GLN A 455 -11.40 -12.23 -27.04
CA GLN A 455 -12.44 -13.18 -26.65
C GLN A 455 -13.85 -12.57 -26.80
N ALA A 456 -14.04 -11.31 -26.42
CA ALA A 456 -15.32 -10.61 -26.58
C ALA A 456 -15.73 -10.51 -28.06
N ILE A 457 -14.78 -10.17 -28.95
CA ILE A 457 -15.01 -10.14 -30.40
C ILE A 457 -15.37 -11.53 -30.93
N CYS A 458 -14.62 -12.57 -30.52
CA CYS A 458 -14.90 -13.95 -30.91
C CYS A 458 -16.30 -14.39 -30.48
N LEU A 459 -16.71 -14.10 -29.25
CA LEU A 459 -18.04 -14.41 -28.73
C LEU A 459 -19.15 -13.63 -29.46
N TYR A 460 -18.93 -12.34 -29.74
CA TYR A 460 -19.84 -11.54 -30.56
C TYR A 460 -20.02 -12.14 -31.95
N CYS A 461 -18.91 -12.49 -32.62
CA CYS A 461 -18.93 -13.10 -33.94
C CYS A 461 -19.64 -14.46 -33.93
N GLN A 462 -19.39 -15.30 -32.93
CA GLN A 462 -20.07 -16.58 -32.76
C GLN A 462 -21.58 -16.43 -32.55
N ARG A 463 -22.01 -15.43 -31.77
CA ARG A 463 -23.44 -15.16 -31.51
C ARG A 463 -24.17 -14.63 -32.75
N HIS A 464 -23.53 -13.80 -33.56
CA HIS A 464 -24.19 -13.16 -34.71
C HIS A 464 -24.00 -13.87 -36.04
N PHE A 465 -22.91 -14.61 -36.22
CA PHE A 465 -22.58 -15.27 -37.49
C PHE A 465 -22.48 -16.80 -37.38
N GLY A 466 -22.74 -17.37 -36.18
CA GLY A 466 -22.56 -18.79 -35.90
C GLY A 466 -21.09 -19.19 -35.75
N THR A 467 -20.82 -20.43 -35.33
CA THR A 467 -19.45 -20.96 -35.33
C THR A 467 -18.93 -21.04 -36.77
N LEU A 468 -17.91 -20.25 -37.09
CA LEU A 468 -17.13 -20.40 -38.33
C LEU A 468 -16.56 -21.83 -38.37
N LYS A 469 -17.21 -22.73 -39.09
CA LYS A 469 -16.61 -24.03 -39.41
C LYS A 469 -15.43 -23.73 -40.32
N ALA A 470 -14.22 -23.93 -39.83
CA ALA A 470 -13.03 -23.91 -40.65
C ALA A 470 -13.19 -24.97 -41.74
N THR A 471 -13.55 -24.55 -42.96
CA THR A 471 -13.46 -25.40 -44.14
C THR A 471 -11.99 -25.61 -44.40
N THR A 472 -11.48 -26.76 -43.97
CA THR A 472 -10.22 -27.32 -44.44
C THR A 472 -10.33 -27.49 -45.95
N THR A 473 -9.84 -26.50 -46.70
CA THR A 473 -9.55 -26.68 -48.12
C THR A 473 -8.35 -27.61 -48.23
N THR A 474 -8.60 -28.92 -48.15
CA THR A 474 -7.70 -29.92 -48.71
C THR A 474 -7.69 -29.72 -50.22
N LYS A 475 -6.70 -28.98 -50.72
CA LYS A 475 -6.30 -29.11 -52.12
C LYS A 475 -5.55 -30.43 -52.25
N GLY A 476 -6.10 -31.32 -53.05
CA GLY A 476 -5.39 -32.43 -53.69
C GLY A 476 -6.05 -32.71 -55.05
N PRO A 477 -5.41 -33.47 -55.94
CA PRO A 477 -4.08 -34.06 -55.85
C PRO A 477 -2.94 -33.21 -56.43
#